data_AF-A0A7C0VDM0-F1
#
_entry.id   AF-A0A7C0VDM0-F1
#
_cell.length_a   1.000
_cell.length_b   1.000
_cell.length_c   1.000
_cell.angle_alpha   90.00
_cell.angle_beta   90.00
_cell.angle_gamma   90.00
#
_symmetry.space_group_name_H-M   'P 1'
#
loop_
_entity.id
_entity.type
_entity.pdbx_description
1 polymer ?
#
loop_
_entity_poly.entity_id
_entity_poly.type
_entity_poly.pdbx_seq_one_letter_code
_entity_poly.pdbx_strand_id
1 'polypeptide(L)'
;MNSIILAIFIFFLYIIAYNTYGKFIAKRLFKLDNTNKTPAVEQEDGIDYVPTRKEIIFGHHFTSIAGLGPIVGPAIAIIWGWIPALLW
;
A
#
# COMPACT_ATOMS: atom_id res chain seq x y z
N MET A 1 -25.49 7.16 -7.41
CA MET A 1 -24.64 7.15 -6.20
C MET A 1 -23.53 8.16 -6.39
N ASN A 2 -23.32 9.10 -5.46
CA ASN A 2 -22.27 10.11 -5.60
C ASN A 2 -20.90 9.43 -5.39
N SER A 3 -20.02 9.49 -6.39
CA SER A 3 -18.67 8.91 -6.34
C SER A 3 -17.83 9.48 -5.18
N ILE A 4 -18.07 10.74 -4.79
CA ILE A 4 -17.39 11.37 -3.65
C ILE A 4 -17.75 10.67 -2.34
N ILE A 5 -19.02 10.35 -2.12
CA ILE A 5 -19.48 9.66 -0.91
C ILE A 5 -18.86 8.26 -0.84
N LEU A 6 -18.82 7.56 -1.97
CA LEU A 6 -18.20 6.25 -2.08
C LEU A 6 -16.69 6.31 -1.79
N ALA A 7 -15.98 7.28 -2.36
CA ALA A 7 -14.55 7.46 -2.13
C ALA A 7 -14.24 7.72 -0.64
N ILE A 8 -15.04 8.57 0.01
CA ILE A 8 -14.91 8.83 1.45
C ILE A 8 -15.14 7.56 2.26
N PHE A 9 -16.20 6.80 1.95
CA PHE A 9 -16.50 5.55 2.63
C PHE A 9 -15.37 4.51 2.51
N ILE A 10 -14.86 4.30 1.29
CA ILE A 10 -13.73 3.39 1.03
C ILE A 10 -12.46 3.86 1.75
N PHE A 11 -12.19 5.17 1.78
CA PHE A 11 -11.05 5.73 2.51
C PHE A 11 -11.11 5.40 4.02
N PHE A 12 -12.29 5.53 4.65
CA PHE A 12 -12.48 5.12 6.04
C PHE A 12 -12.30 3.61 6.23
N LEU A 13 -12.80 2.77 5.31
CA LEU A 13 -12.57 1.33 5.36
C LEU A 13 -11.08 0.99 5.30
N TYR A 14 -10.29 1.65 4.46
CA TYR A 14 -8.84 1.45 4.42
C TYR A 14 -8.15 1.87 5.72
N ILE A 15 -8.58 2.95 6.37
CA ILE A 15 -8.06 3.32 7.70
C ILE A 15 -8.34 2.21 8.72
N ILE A 16 -9.55 1.65 8.72
CA ILE A 16 -9.93 0.55 9.61
C ILE A 16 -9.07 -0.69 9.31
N ALA A 17 -8.98 -1.10 8.05
CA ALA A 17 -8.20 -2.27 7.62
C ALA A 17 -6.71 -2.12 7.96
N TYR A 18 -6.13 -0.94 7.77
CA TYR A 18 -4.75 -0.64 8.16
C TYR A 18 -4.53 -0.81 9.67
N ASN A 19 -5.46 -0.30 10.49
CA ASN A 19 -5.33 -0.34 11.94
C ASN A 19 -5.65 -1.70 12.57
N THR A 20 -6.46 -2.54 11.91
CA THR A 20 -6.79 -3.89 12.39
C THR A 20 -5.85 -4.91 11.76
N TYR A 21 -6.03 -5.20 10.49
CA TYR A 21 -5.31 -6.25 9.77
C TYR A 21 -3.86 -5.87 9.48
N GLY A 22 -3.61 -4.64 9.02
CA GLY A 22 -2.26 -4.16 8.75
C GLY A 22 -1.36 -4.20 9.99
N LYS A 23 -1.83 -3.65 11.12
CA LYS A 23 -1.12 -3.72 12.41
C LYS A 23 -1.02 -5.15 12.95
N PHE A 24 -2.03 -5.99 12.76
CA PHE A 24 -1.97 -7.40 13.14
C PHE A 24 -0.83 -8.12 12.42
N ILE A 25 -0.76 -8.01 11.08
CA ILE A 25 0.31 -8.61 10.28
C ILE A 25 1.68 -8.07 10.70
N ALA A 26 1.82 -6.74 10.81
CA ALA A 26 3.07 -6.08 11.19
C ALA A 26 3.62 -6.60 12.53
N LYS A 27 2.76 -6.78 13.54
CA LYS A 27 3.17 -7.19 14.89
C LYS A 27 3.29 -8.69 15.07
N ARG A 28 2.33 -9.47 14.54
CA ARG A 28 2.24 -10.91 14.80
C ARG A 28 3.02 -11.75 13.81
N LEU A 29 2.99 -11.38 12.52
CA LEU A 29 3.63 -12.16 11.47
C LEU A 29 5.09 -11.70 11.27
N PHE A 30 5.28 -10.41 10.97
CA PHE A 30 6.61 -9.87 10.65
C PHE A 30 7.40 -9.39 11.87
N LYS A 31 6.72 -9.15 13.00
CA LYS A 31 7.33 -8.65 14.25
C LYS A 31 8.22 -7.42 13.99
N LEU A 32 7.68 -6.45 13.25
CA LEU A 32 8.42 -5.24 12.88
C LEU A 32 8.88 -4.49 14.13
N ASP A 33 10.18 -4.15 14.16
CA ASP A 33 10.83 -3.42 15.24
C ASP A 33 11.59 -2.23 14.65
N ASN A 34 11.28 -1.03 15.15
CA ASN A 34 11.90 0.22 14.69
C ASN A 34 13.32 0.42 15.23
N THR A 35 13.78 -0.43 16.15
CA THR A 35 15.15 -0.39 16.68
C THR A 35 16.13 -1.14 15.79
N ASN A 36 15.65 -2.02 14.92
CA ASN A 36 16.48 -2.73 13.96
C ASN A 36 16.96 -1.78 12.87
N LYS A 37 18.28 -1.76 12.63
CA LYS A 37 18.83 -1.07 11.47
C LYS A 37 18.53 -1.89 10.22
N THR A 38 18.14 -1.21 9.14
CA THR A 38 17.94 -1.87 7.85
C THR A 38 19.28 -2.28 7.24
N PRO A 39 19.35 -3.34 6.43
CA PRO A 39 20.58 -3.73 5.71
C PRO A 39 21.20 -2.57 4.91
N ALA A 40 20.38 -1.67 4.37
CA ALA A 40 20.85 -0.46 3.68
C ALA A 40 21.80 0.40 4.53
N VAL A 41 21.69 0.35 5.86
CA VAL A 41 22.53 1.09 6.81
C VAL A 41 23.64 0.22 7.41
N GLU A 42 23.37 -1.06 7.69
CA GLU A 42 24.36 -1.96 8.29
C GLU A 42 25.42 -2.46 7.31
N GLN A 43 25.05 -2.58 6.02
CA GLN A 43 25.89 -3.11 4.95
C GLN A 43 26.14 -2.04 3.87
N GLU A 44 26.09 -0.76 4.23
CA GLU A 44 26.24 0.36 3.30
C GLU A 44 27.53 0.24 2.47
N ASP A 45 27.37 0.12 1.16
CA ASP A 45 28.46 -0.07 0.19
C ASP A 45 28.45 0.98 -0.95
N GLY A 46 27.40 1.79 -1.04
CA GLY A 46 27.23 2.81 -2.08
C GLY A 46 26.77 2.26 -3.44
N ILE A 47 26.50 0.95 -3.56
CA ILE A 47 26.11 0.28 -4.80
C ILE A 47 24.80 -0.50 -4.59
N ASP A 48 24.82 -1.56 -3.77
CA ASP A 48 23.67 -2.43 -3.52
C ASP A 48 22.89 -2.00 -2.25
N TYR A 49 23.59 -1.41 -1.28
CA TYR A 49 23.04 -0.94 -0.01
C TYR A 49 23.27 0.56 0.15
N VAL A 50 22.24 1.35 -0.16
CA VAL A 50 22.29 2.82 -0.07
C VAL A 50 21.16 3.34 0.83
N PRO A 51 21.48 3.93 1.99
CA PRO A 51 20.47 4.56 2.85
C PRO A 51 19.71 5.63 2.07
N THR A 52 18.40 5.45 1.95
CA THR A 52 17.54 6.34 1.17
C THR A 52 16.43 6.92 2.05
N ARG A 53 16.07 8.17 1.80
CA ARG A 53 14.97 8.84 2.50
C ARG A 53 13.66 8.07 2.30
N LYS A 54 12.90 7.88 3.38
CA LYS A 54 11.64 7.12 3.40
C LYS A 54 10.61 7.64 2.39
N GLU A 55 10.60 8.94 2.11
CA GLU A 55 9.68 9.56 1.15
C GLU A 55 9.95 9.12 -0.29
N ILE A 56 11.21 8.92 -0.64
CA ILE A 56 11.63 8.45 -1.97
C ILE A 56 11.25 6.98 -2.13
N ILE A 57 11.59 6.15 -1.14
CA ILE A 57 11.25 4.73 -1.11
C ILE A 57 9.73 4.55 -1.18
N PHE A 58 8.97 5.35 -0.42
CA PHE A 58 7.51 5.34 -0.46
C PHE A 58 6.99 5.62 -1.87
N GLY A 59 7.52 6.61 -2.58
CA GLY A 59 7.15 6.91 -3.96
C GLY A 59 7.35 5.71 -4.88
N HIS A 60 8.53 5.08 -4.83
CA HIS A 60 8.81 3.87 -5.62
C HIS A 60 7.84 2.74 -5.30
N HIS A 61 7.66 2.40 -4.02
CA HIS A 61 6.72 1.35 -3.61
C HIS A 61 5.29 1.66 -4.04
N PHE A 62 4.86 2.91 -3.86
CA PHE A 62 3.52 3.35 -4.24
C PHE A 62 3.32 3.20 -5.75
N THR A 63 4.25 3.67 -6.58
CA THR A 63 4.11 3.56 -8.05
C THR A 63 4.07 2.11 -8.53
N SER A 64 4.88 1.23 -7.94
CA SER A 64 4.89 -0.21 -8.26
C SER A 64 3.57 -0.91 -7.94
N ILE A 65 2.86 -0.47 -6.89
CA ILE A 65 1.54 -1.02 -6.50
C ILE A 65 0.42 -0.34 -7.29
N ALA A 66 0.47 0.98 -7.43
CA ALA A 66 -0.60 1.80 -8.00
C ALA A 66 -0.75 1.64 -9.52
N GLY A 67 0.28 1.15 -10.23
CA GLY A 67 0.26 1.06 -11.69
C GLY A 67 -0.91 0.25 -12.29
N LEU A 68 -1.38 -0.80 -11.60
CA LEU A 68 -2.46 -1.67 -12.10
C LEU A 68 -3.87 -1.13 -11.78
N GLY A 69 -4.01 -0.31 -10.73
CA GLY A 69 -5.31 0.16 -10.23
C GLY A 69 -6.15 0.92 -11.26
N PRO A 70 -5.61 1.95 -11.94
CA PRO A 70 -6.33 2.75 -12.93
C PRO A 70 -6.77 1.99 -14.19
N ILE A 71 -6.23 0.80 -14.43
CA ILE A 71 -6.55 -0.01 -15.62
C ILE A 71 -7.55 -1.10 -15.25
N VAL A 72 -7.25 -1.89 -14.22
CA VAL A 72 -8.03 -3.08 -13.89
C VAL A 72 -9.39 -2.72 -13.27
N GLY A 73 -9.44 -1.74 -12.37
CA GLY A 73 -10.69 -1.32 -11.73
C GLY A 73 -11.76 -0.87 -12.73
N PRO A 74 -11.47 0.08 -13.65
CA PRO A 74 -12.41 0.48 -14.69
C PRO A 74 -12.79 -0.66 -15.65
N ALA A 75 -11.84 -1.53 -16.01
CA ALA A 75 -12.13 -2.70 -16.85
C ALA A 75 -13.14 -3.64 -16.16
N ILE A 76 -12.93 -3.95 -14.87
CA ILE A 76 -13.87 -4.77 -14.10
C ILE A 76 -15.24 -4.08 -14.00
N ALA A 77 -15.26 -2.76 -13.78
CA ALA A 77 -16.49 -1.99 -13.67
C ALA A 77 -17.33 -2.02 -14.96
N ILE A 78 -16.68 -1.96 -16.12
CA ILE A 78 -17.34 -2.02 -17.43
C ILE A 78 -17.89 -3.43 -17.72
N ILE A 79 -17.14 -4.47 -17.39
CA ILE A 79 -17.49 -5.86 -17.75
C ILE A 79 -18.50 -6.47 -16.76
N TRP A 80 -18.29 -6.28 -15.45
CA TRP A 80 -19.05 -6.96 -14.39
C TRP A 80 -19.79 -6.00 -13.45
N GLY A 81 -19.68 -4.69 -13.68
CA GLY A 81 -20.33 -3.67 -12.86
C GLY A 81 -19.50 -3.21 -11.67
N TRP A 82 -20.04 -2.22 -10.96
CA TRP A 82 -19.29 -1.47 -9.94
C TRP A 82 -19.01 -2.25 -8.65
N ILE A 83 -19.83 -3.22 -8.27
CA ILE A 83 -19.65 -3.98 -7.02
C ILE A 83 -18.40 -4.88 -7.10
N PRO A 84 -18.22 -5.72 -8.13
CA PRO A 84 -16.97 -6.48 -8.31
C PRO A 84 -15.73 -5.58 -8.41
N ALA A 85 -15.85 -4.40 -9.03
CA ALA A 85 -14.75 -3.46 -9.16
C ALA A 85 -14.31 -2.82 -7.83
N LEU A 86 -15.23 -2.71 -6.85
CA LEU A 86 -14.90 -2.21 -5.52
C LEU A 86 -14.37 -3.27 -4.56
N LEU A 87 -14.68 -4.53 -4.80
CA LEU A 87 -14.18 -5.65 -4.00
C LEU A 87 -12.76 -6.07 -4.42
N TRP A 88 -12.38 -5.75 -5.65
CA TRP A 88 -11.03 -5.92 -6.19
C TRP A 88 -10.08 -4.87 -5.60
#